data_AF-A0A2N0ZYN7-F1
#
_entry.id   AF-A0A2N0ZYN7-F1
#
_cell.length_a   1.000
_cell.length_b   1.000
_cell.length_c   1.000
_cell.angle_alpha   90.00
_cell.angle_beta   90.00
_cell.angle_gamma   90.00
#
_symmetry.space_group_name_H-M   'P 1'
#
loop_
_entity.id
_entity.type
_entity.pdbx_description
1 polymer ?
#
loop_
_entity_poly.entity_id
_entity_poly.type
_entity_poly.pdbx_seq_one_letter_code
_entity_poly.pdbx_strand_id
1 'polypeptide(L)'
;MTEYIMLAIIMVFMYFVLIRNKSTPKTDWESLPSLTEYQKTKKSSSEQGKLCCQHCGHHETIERSLNSEKENPTKNKFYHACTCCKVVLWRSQRQ
;
A
#
# COMPACT_ATOMS: atom_id res chain seq x y z
N MET A 1 32.75 21.31 -10.46
CA MET A 1 32.43 19.94 -10.97
C MET A 1 31.81 19.09 -9.88
N THR A 2 32.44 18.97 -8.72
CA THR A 2 31.93 18.24 -7.54
C THR A 2 30.56 18.74 -7.04
N GLU A 3 30.32 20.05 -7.05
CA GLU A 3 29.03 20.65 -6.64
C GLU A 3 27.88 20.22 -7.55
N TYR A 4 28.11 20.19 -8.87
CA TYR A 4 27.11 19.72 -9.84
C TYR A 4 26.82 18.22 -9.70
N ILE A 5 27.84 17.42 -9.37
CA ILE A 5 27.69 15.98 -9.10
C ILE A 5 26.85 15.76 -7.84
N MET A 6 27.10 16.53 -6.77
CA MET A 6 26.31 16.47 -5.53
C MET A 6 24.85 16.84 -5.77
N LEU A 7 24.58 17.91 -6.54
CA LEU A 7 23.21 18.30 -6.89
C LEU A 7 22.48 17.23 -7.71
N ALA A 8 23.17 16.57 -8.66
CA ALA A 8 22.59 15.48 -9.44
C ALA A 8 22.22 14.28 -8.57
N ILE A 9 23.08 13.91 -7.61
CA ILE A 9 22.81 12.81 -6.67
C ILE A 9 21.60 13.15 -5.79
N ILE A 10 21.52 14.37 -5.26
CA ILE A 10 20.39 14.82 -4.44
C ILE A 10 19.09 14.79 -5.26
N MET A 11 19.10 15.23 -6.52
CA MET A 11 17.93 15.17 -7.39
C MET A 11 17.47 13.74 -7.66
N VAL A 12 18.40 12.81 -7.95
CA VAL A 12 18.07 11.39 -8.15
C VAL A 12 17.52 10.77 -6.87
N PHE A 13 18.12 11.09 -5.73
CA PHE A 13 17.66 10.58 -4.43
C PHE A 13 16.26 11.11 -4.09
N MET A 14 16.03 12.41 -4.25
CA MET A 14 14.71 13.04 -4.06
C MET A 14 13.67 12.46 -5.02
N TYR A 15 14.01 12.27 -6.29
CA TYR A 15 13.13 11.64 -7.28
C TYR A 15 12.77 10.20 -6.88
N PHE A 16 13.76 9.42 -6.47
CA PHE A 16 13.56 8.05 -6.00
C PHE A 16 12.67 8.01 -4.74
N VAL A 17 12.91 8.89 -3.77
CA VAL A 17 12.11 9.00 -2.55
C VAL A 17 10.68 9.43 -2.87
N LEU A 18 10.46 10.42 -3.75
CA LEU A 18 9.11 10.88 -4.08
C LEU A 18 8.28 9.82 -4.84
N ILE A 19 8.90 9.06 -5.73
CA ILE A 19 8.22 7.98 -6.45
C ILE A 19 8.00 6.76 -5.56
N ARG A 20 9.00 6.39 -4.75
CA ARG A 20 8.87 5.26 -3.83
C ARG A 20 7.96 5.57 -2.64
N ASN A 21 7.92 6.82 -2.18
CA ASN A 21 7.13 7.21 -1.02
C ASN A 21 5.83 7.92 -1.41
N LYS A 22 5.42 7.84 -2.69
CA LYS A 22 4.11 8.34 -3.12
C LYS A 22 3.06 7.74 -2.20
N SER A 23 2.43 8.62 -1.43
CA SER A 23 1.42 8.27 -0.44
C SER A 23 0.35 7.47 -1.15
N THR A 24 -0.04 6.34 -0.55
CA THR A 24 -1.22 5.60 -0.97
C THR A 24 -2.36 6.61 -1.11
N PRO A 25 -3.07 6.65 -2.26
CA PRO A 25 -4.15 7.61 -2.47
C PRO A 25 -5.13 7.51 -1.29
N LYS A 26 -5.55 8.67 -0.77
CA LYS A 26 -6.56 8.76 0.29
C LYS A 26 -7.80 8.02 -0.20
N THR A 27 -7.94 6.78 0.24
CA THR A 27 -9.06 5.91 -0.08
C THR A 27 -9.85 5.80 1.21
N ASP A 28 -11.14 6.12 1.15
CA ASP A 28 -12.01 6.08 2.32
C ASP A 28 -11.97 4.68 2.92
N TRP A 29 -11.52 4.56 4.17
CA TRP A 29 -11.25 3.26 4.79
C TRP A 29 -12.50 2.37 4.83
N GLU A 30 -13.69 2.97 4.95
CA GLU A 30 -14.97 2.25 4.96
C GLU A 30 -15.36 1.69 3.58
N SER A 31 -14.86 2.29 2.50
CA SER A 31 -15.10 1.81 1.13
C SER A 31 -14.23 0.60 0.76
N LEU A 32 -13.22 0.29 1.57
CA LEU A 32 -12.30 -0.81 1.30
C LEU A 32 -12.97 -2.16 1.59
N PRO A 33 -12.77 -3.16 0.72
CA PRO A 33 -13.31 -4.49 0.93
C PRO A 33 -12.65 -5.15 2.15
N SER A 34 -13.38 -6.05 2.78
CA SER A 34 -12.81 -6.94 3.82
C SER A 34 -11.91 -8.01 3.19
N LEU A 35 -11.09 -8.69 3.98
CA LEU A 35 -10.21 -9.77 3.47
C LEU A 35 -11.00 -10.89 2.78
N THR A 36 -12.15 -11.29 3.33
CA THR A 36 -13.01 -12.34 2.77
C THR A 36 -13.68 -11.90 1.47
N GLU A 37 -14.02 -10.62 1.36
CA GLU A 37 -14.57 -10.02 0.15
C GLU A 37 -13.51 -9.88 -0.94
N TYR A 38 -12.31 -9.46 -0.56
CA TYR A 38 -11.18 -9.35 -1.48
C TYR A 38 -10.75 -10.71 -2.03
N GLN A 39 -10.81 -11.79 -1.23
CA GLN A 39 -10.51 -13.16 -1.69
C GLN A 39 -11.52 -13.69 -2.72
N LYS A 40 -12.77 -13.22 -2.70
CA LYS A 40 -13.79 -13.61 -3.69
C LYS A 40 -13.55 -12.98 -5.06
N THR A 41 -12.68 -11.97 -5.15
CA THR A 41 -12.36 -11.30 -6.41
C THR A 41 -11.58 -12.24 -7.32
N LYS A 42 -12.07 -12.47 -8.54
CA LYS A 42 -11.51 -13.44 -9.51
C LYS A 42 -10.02 -13.28 -9.83
N LYS A 43 -9.44 -12.09 -9.59
CA LYS A 43 -8.03 -11.73 -9.86
C LYS A 43 -7.12 -11.71 -8.62
N SER A 44 -7.66 -11.98 -7.42
CA SER A 44 -6.88 -11.91 -6.17
C SER A 44 -6.28 -13.23 -5.73
N SER A 45 -6.64 -14.35 -6.38
CA SER A 45 -6.02 -15.67 -6.16
C SER A 45 -5.13 -16.05 -7.34
N SER A 46 -3.85 -16.28 -7.06
CA SER A 46 -2.94 -16.95 -8.00
C SER A 46 -3.28 -18.43 -8.12
N GLU A 47 -2.85 -19.09 -9.20
CA GLU A 47 -3.06 -20.53 -9.46
C GLU A 47 -2.60 -21.44 -8.30
N GLN A 48 -1.73 -20.94 -7.41
CA GLN A 48 -1.25 -21.62 -6.21
C GLN A 48 -2.09 -21.39 -4.95
N GLY A 49 -3.25 -20.73 -5.05
CA GLY A 49 -4.09 -20.35 -3.90
C GLY A 49 -3.48 -19.26 -3.01
N LYS A 50 -2.40 -18.62 -3.45
CA LYS A 50 -1.78 -17.48 -2.75
C LYS A 50 -2.51 -16.18 -3.10
N LEU A 51 -2.69 -15.36 -2.08
CA LEU A 51 -3.35 -14.07 -2.16
C LEU A 51 -2.42 -13.09 -2.90
N CYS A 52 -2.90 -12.52 -3.98
CA CYS A 52 -2.13 -11.65 -4.86
C CYS A 52 -2.84 -10.32 -5.09
N CYS A 53 -2.05 -9.32 -5.45
CA CYS A 53 -2.56 -8.01 -5.84
C CYS A 53 -3.34 -8.12 -7.15
N GLN A 54 -4.61 -7.71 -7.15
CA GLN A 54 -5.46 -7.70 -8.34
C GLN A 54 -4.96 -6.78 -9.48
N HIS A 55 -4.09 -5.82 -9.16
CA HIS A 55 -3.56 -4.84 -10.12
C HIS A 55 -2.26 -5.26 -10.78
N CYS A 56 -1.35 -5.90 -10.02
CA CYS A 56 0.00 -6.23 -10.52
C CYS A 56 0.36 -7.71 -10.42
N GLY A 57 -0.49 -8.56 -9.82
CA GLY A 57 -0.23 -9.98 -9.62
C GLY A 57 0.84 -10.29 -8.56
N HIS A 58 1.40 -9.29 -7.88
CA HIS A 58 2.41 -9.50 -6.85
C HIS A 58 1.80 -10.08 -5.57
N HIS A 59 2.50 -11.02 -4.93
CA HIS A 59 2.00 -11.75 -3.75
C HIS A 59 2.32 -11.06 -2.42
N GLU A 60 3.29 -10.15 -2.41
CA GLU A 60 3.73 -9.53 -1.17
C GLU A 60 2.86 -8.29 -0.83
N THR A 61 2.38 -8.27 0.41
CA THR A 61 1.51 -7.22 0.95
C THR A 61 2.04 -6.73 2.27
N ILE A 62 1.90 -5.43 2.53
CA ILE A 62 2.31 -4.77 3.75
C ILE A 62 1.08 -4.30 4.53
N GLU A 63 1.04 -4.63 5.82
CA GLU A 63 0.06 -4.09 6.76
C GLU A 63 0.49 -2.70 7.22
N ARG A 64 -0.44 -1.75 7.25
CA ARG A 64 -0.22 -0.39 7.74
C ARG A 64 -1.38 0.01 8.64
N SER A 65 -1.08 0.68 9.75
CA SER A 65 -2.09 1.30 10.60
C SER A 65 -2.71 2.51 9.91
N LEU A 66 -4.02 2.71 10.11
CA LEU A 66 -4.66 3.95 9.73
C LEU A 66 -4.20 5.06 10.71
N ASN A 67 -3.41 6.01 10.22
CA ASN A 67 -2.80 7.06 11.06
C ASN A 67 -3.74 8.24 11.36
N SER A 68 -4.94 8.23 10.79
CA SER A 68 -5.95 9.27 11.01
C SER A 68 -6.55 9.12 12.42
N GLU A 69 -6.27 10.06 13.32
CA GLU A 69 -6.75 10.03 14.70
C GLU A 69 -8.28 10.14 14.78
N LYS A 70 -8.90 10.87 13.84
CA LYS A 70 -10.37 10.96 13.70
C LYS A 70 -11.00 9.64 13.29
N GLU A 71 -10.39 8.92 12.35
CA GLU A 71 -10.96 7.68 11.83
C GLU A 71 -10.54 6.44 12.64
N ASN A 72 -9.40 6.50 13.35
CA ASN A 72 -8.82 5.40 14.13
C ASN A 72 -8.44 5.82 15.56
N PRO A 73 -9.41 6.27 16.38
CA PRO A 73 -9.14 6.73 17.74
C PRO A 73 -8.54 5.62 18.63
N THR A 74 -8.90 4.36 18.35
CA THR A 74 -8.45 3.19 19.11
C THR A 74 -7.20 2.51 18.55
N LYS A 75 -6.61 3.01 17.46
CA LYS A 75 -5.46 2.40 16.75
C LYS A 75 -5.68 0.94 16.31
N ASN A 76 -6.94 0.52 16.17
CA ASN A 76 -7.33 -0.86 15.84
C ASN A 76 -7.64 -1.08 14.36
N LYS A 77 -7.68 -0.03 13.55
CA LYS A 77 -7.92 -0.09 12.10
C LYS A 77 -6.61 -0.17 11.32
N PHE A 78 -6.54 -1.16 10.43
CA PHE A 78 -5.41 -1.42 9.56
C PHE A 78 -5.88 -1.54 8.11
N TYR A 79 -4.96 -1.32 7.18
CA TYR A 79 -5.16 -1.59 5.76
C TYR A 79 -3.94 -2.34 5.21
N HIS A 80 -4.19 -3.18 4.20
CA HIS A 80 -3.17 -3.96 3.53
C HIS A 80 -2.97 -3.40 2.13
N ALA A 81 -1.72 -3.10 1.79
CA ALA A 81 -1.34 -2.57 0.50
C ALA A 81 -0.32 -3.48 -0.19
N CYS A 82 -0.28 -3.49 -1.51
CA CYS A 82 0.76 -4.22 -2.24
C CYS A 82 2.13 -3.53 -2.08
N THR A 83 3.21 -4.28 -1.86
CA THR A 83 4.57 -3.70 -1.76
C THR A 83 5.06 -3.16 -3.10
N CYS A 84 4.63 -3.75 -4.22
CA CYS A 84 5.04 -3.37 -5.56
C CYS A 84 4.27 -2.13 -6.07
N CYS A 85 2.96 -2.23 -6.24
CA CYS A 85 2.15 -1.15 -6.81
C CYS A 85 1.62 -0.14 -5.78
N LYS A 86 1.76 -0.42 -4.47
CA LYS A 86 1.27 0.41 -3.37
C LYS A 86 -0.21 0.76 -3.47
N VAL A 87 -1.00 -0.08 -4.12
CA VAL A 87 -2.45 0.05 -4.10
C VAL A 87 -2.98 -0.58 -2.81
N VAL A 88 -3.93 0.10 -2.16
CA VAL A 88 -4.65 -0.45 -1.01
C VAL A 88 -5.57 -1.57 -1.51
N LEU A 89 -5.49 -2.73 -0.88
CA LEU A 89 -6.18 -3.94 -1.33
C LEU A 89 -7.42 -4.21 -0.48
N TRP A 90 -7.25 -4.34 0.84
CA TRP A 90 -8.34 -4.61 1.78
C TRP A 90 -8.09 -3.99 3.15
N ARG A 91 -9.16 -3.89 3.94
CA ARG A 91 -9.12 -3.43 5.35
C ARG A 91 -9.12 -4.60 6.33
N SER A 92 -8.51 -4.39 7.48
CA SER A 92 -8.60 -5.30 8.63
C SER A 92 -8.73 -4.53 9.92
N GLN A 93 -9.52 -5.05 10.85
CA GLN A 93 -9.68 -4.49 12.19
C GLN A 93 -9.32 -5.56 13.21
N ARG A 94 -8.45 -5.25 14.16
CA ARG A 94 -8.22 -6.11 15.33
C ARG A 94 -9.20 -5.70 16.42
N GLN A 95 -9.98 -6.65 16.91
CA GLN A 95 -10.84 -6.48 18.07
C GLN A 95 -10.02 -6.58 19.35
#